data_AF-A0A3C1LTP9-F1
#
_entry.id   AF-A0A3C1LTP9-F1
#
_cell.length_a   1.000
_cell.length_b   1.000
_cell.length_c   1.000
_cell.angle_alpha   90.00
_cell.angle_beta   90.00
_cell.angle_gamma   90.00
#
_symmetry.space_group_name_H-M   'P 1'
#
loop_
_entity.id
_entity.type
_entity.pdbx_description
1 polymer ?
#
loop_
_entity_poly.entity_id
_entity_poly.type
_entity_poly.pdbx_seq_one_letter_code
_entity_poly.pdbx_strand_id
1 'polypeptide(L)'
;MSRKKLKGEKYDAYLVTDIEPMQAFMTGLLGSRIENEAVCKFDIEMSALEDYIQRRNSENPEFKYTFYHVFCAALGRTIAERPRMNYFIRDGKFYQRKIISLTSTAKKVKADGAEEGLIIMKYDKDSDESPVEQMHNSICKQVYHMRKDSQSHDSTTDIMKKLVALPGPIYKLVVKMIVRMDRKGNLPKDLVDVNPYSQTCFISNLGSIKMDANYHHLANFGSNSFFAIIGKKELKPCF
;
A
#
# COMPACT_ATOMS: atom_id res chain seq x y z
N MET A 1 21.45 8.71 -17.03
CA MET A 1 22.69 8.64 -16.23
C MET A 1 22.50 7.64 -15.09
N SER A 2 23.44 6.72 -14.88
CA SER A 2 23.37 5.71 -13.81
C SER A 2 23.85 6.32 -12.48
N ARG A 3 22.95 6.44 -11.50
CA ARG A 3 23.27 6.92 -10.15
C ARG A 3 24.03 5.84 -9.38
N LYS A 4 25.18 6.20 -8.79
CA LYS A 4 25.95 5.29 -7.93
C LYS A 4 25.16 4.96 -6.66
N LYS A 5 24.99 3.66 -6.36
CA LYS A 5 24.30 3.19 -5.15
C LYS A 5 25.01 3.71 -3.90
N LEU A 6 24.28 4.38 -3.02
CA LEU A 6 24.79 4.85 -1.74
C LEU A 6 24.77 3.72 -0.69
N LYS A 7 25.69 3.76 0.27
CA LYS A 7 25.73 2.80 1.37
C LYS A 7 24.48 2.95 2.24
N GLY A 8 23.75 1.86 2.45
CA GLY A 8 22.49 1.85 3.21
C GLY A 8 21.24 2.10 2.37
N GLU A 9 21.37 2.20 1.04
CA GLU A 9 20.21 2.15 0.14
C GLU A 9 19.58 0.76 0.08
N LYS A 10 18.26 0.76 -0.10
CA LYS A 10 17.44 -0.44 -0.12
C LYS A 10 17.22 -0.91 -1.56
N TYR A 11 16.80 -2.16 -1.71
CA TYR A 11 16.46 -2.71 -3.02
C TYR A 11 15.36 -1.89 -3.72
N ASP A 12 14.37 -1.45 -2.96
CA ASP A 12 13.13 -0.81 -3.39
C ASP A 12 13.09 0.71 -3.17
N ALA A 13 14.16 1.30 -2.60
CA ALA A 13 14.20 2.71 -2.28
C ALA A 13 15.59 3.34 -2.40
N TYR A 14 15.59 4.60 -2.84
CA TYR A 14 16.76 5.47 -2.88
C TYR A 14 16.90 6.24 -1.58
N LEU A 15 18.13 6.40 -1.08
CA LEU A 15 18.42 7.29 0.04
C LEU A 15 18.33 8.74 -0.46
N VAL A 16 17.53 9.57 0.21
CA VAL A 16 17.40 11.00 -0.10
C VAL A 16 18.42 11.77 0.72
N THR A 17 19.27 12.54 0.05
CA THR A 17 20.37 13.30 0.68
C THR A 17 20.11 14.80 0.73
N ASP A 18 19.20 15.29 -0.12
CA ASP A 18 18.83 16.70 -0.21
C ASP A 18 17.55 16.95 0.61
N ILE A 19 17.72 17.01 1.94
CA ILE A 19 16.65 17.26 2.90
C ILE A 19 16.99 18.54 3.66
N GLU A 20 15.98 19.37 3.87
CA GLU A 20 16.13 20.62 4.62
C GLU A 20 16.56 20.31 6.07
N PRO A 21 17.52 21.07 6.64
CA PRO A 21 18.12 20.75 7.94
C PRO A 21 17.11 20.58 9.09
N MET A 22 16.08 21.43 9.17
CA MET A 22 15.05 21.30 10.21
C MET A 22 14.26 20.00 10.03
N GLN A 23 13.88 19.62 8.81
CA GLN A 23 13.21 18.33 8.56
C GLN A 23 14.08 17.14 8.98
N ALA A 24 15.37 17.16 8.64
CA ALA A 24 16.30 16.10 9.05
C ALA A 24 16.41 16.02 10.58
N PHE A 25 16.57 17.17 11.25
CA PHE A 25 16.62 17.25 12.71
C PHE A 25 15.35 16.71 13.37
N MET A 26 14.17 17.09 12.86
CA MET A 26 12.89 16.63 13.39
C MET A 26 12.74 15.11 13.32
N THR A 27 13.24 14.45 12.27
CA THR A 27 13.18 12.97 12.22
C THR A 27 14.04 12.26 13.24
N GLY A 28 15.10 12.91 13.76
CA GLY A 28 15.87 12.40 14.89
C GLY A 28 15.17 12.61 16.23
N LEU A 29 14.40 13.71 16.34
CA LEU A 29 13.66 14.07 17.55
C LEU A 29 12.37 13.27 17.75
N LEU A 30 11.59 13.08 16.68
CA LEU A 30 10.24 12.53 16.73
C LEU A 30 10.15 11.00 16.85
N GLY A 31 11.30 10.30 16.92
CA GLY A 31 11.35 8.86 17.11
C GLY A 31 10.91 8.07 15.86
N SER A 32 10.06 7.07 16.07
CA SER A 32 9.57 6.16 15.02
C SER A 32 8.24 6.60 14.42
N ARG A 33 7.91 6.06 13.25
CA ARG A 33 6.66 6.38 12.53
C ARG A 33 5.40 6.18 13.37
N ILE A 34 5.38 5.14 14.21
CA ILE A 34 4.23 4.81 15.06
C ILE A 34 4.11 5.75 16.27
N GLU A 35 5.18 6.47 16.62
CA GLU A 35 5.17 7.48 17.70
C GLU A 35 4.81 8.87 17.16
N ASN A 36 4.84 9.07 15.85
CA ASN A 36 4.61 10.35 15.18
C ASN A 36 3.58 10.24 14.06
N GLU A 37 2.34 9.95 14.45
CA GLU A 37 1.24 9.83 13.50
C GLU A 37 0.50 11.16 13.34
N ALA A 38 0.29 11.56 12.09
CA ALA A 38 -0.58 12.68 11.73
C ALA A 38 -1.69 12.16 10.83
N VAL A 39 -2.94 12.36 11.26
CA VAL A 39 -4.13 11.84 10.57
C VAL A 39 -4.93 13.00 10.01
N CYS A 40 -5.22 12.94 8.71
CA CYS A 40 -6.14 13.85 8.04
C CYS A 40 -7.38 13.06 7.59
N LYS A 41 -8.56 13.62 7.87
CA LYS A 41 -9.85 13.09 7.44
C LYS A 41 -10.61 14.16 6.68
N PHE A 42 -11.08 13.82 5.51
CA PHE A 42 -11.91 14.69 4.69
C PHE A 42 -12.94 13.85 3.93
N ASP A 43 -14.05 14.49 3.59
CA ASP A 43 -15.09 13.92 2.75
C ASP A 43 -14.86 14.30 1.29
N ILE A 44 -15.24 13.41 0.37
CA ILE A 44 -15.16 13.65 -1.08
C ILE A 44 -16.58 13.63 -1.62
N GLU A 45 -16.95 14.66 -2.38
CA GLU A 45 -18.19 14.70 -3.16
C GLU A 45 -18.11 13.65 -4.26
N MET A 46 -19.15 12.82 -4.39
CA MET A 46 -19.13 11.61 -5.21
C MET A 46 -20.01 11.69 -6.46
N SER A 47 -20.96 12.63 -6.58
CA SER A 47 -21.96 12.66 -7.64
C SER A 47 -21.35 12.57 -9.04
N ALA A 48 -20.35 13.42 -9.36
CA ALA A 48 -19.69 13.38 -10.66
C ALA A 48 -18.96 12.05 -10.93
N LEU A 49 -18.45 11.43 -9.86
CA LEU A 49 -17.77 10.14 -9.94
C LEU A 49 -18.78 8.99 -10.12
N GLU A 50 -19.97 9.08 -9.54
CA GLU A 50 -21.07 8.14 -9.75
C GLU A 50 -21.49 8.12 -11.22
N ASP A 51 -21.71 9.28 -11.81
CA ASP A 51 -22.07 9.43 -13.23
C ASP A 51 -20.99 8.85 -14.14
N TYR A 52 -19.71 9.13 -13.83
CA TYR A 52 -18.57 8.58 -14.58
C TYR A 52 -18.56 7.05 -14.55
N ILE A 53 -18.70 6.44 -13.37
CA ILE A 53 -18.69 4.98 -13.21
C ILE A 53 -19.90 4.36 -13.90
N GLN A 54 -21.09 4.96 -13.78
CA GLN A 54 -22.30 4.48 -14.44
C GLN A 54 -22.13 4.46 -15.96
N ARG A 55 -21.63 5.55 -16.54
CA ARG A 55 -21.37 5.65 -17.98
C ARG A 55 -20.36 4.59 -18.44
N ARG A 56 -19.19 4.49 -17.78
CA ARG A 56 -18.16 3.51 -18.14
C ARG A 56 -18.66 2.07 -18.03
N ASN A 57 -19.46 1.75 -17.02
CA ASN A 57 -20.02 0.41 -16.85
C ASN A 57 -21.15 0.11 -17.84
N SER A 58 -21.86 1.13 -18.35
CA SER A 58 -22.85 0.96 -19.41
C SER A 58 -22.21 0.65 -20.76
N GLU A 59 -21.02 1.20 -21.03
CA GLU A 59 -20.23 0.96 -22.25
C GLU A 59 -19.61 -0.45 -22.28
N ASN A 60 -19.32 -1.04 -21.10
CA ASN A 60 -18.75 -2.39 -21.01
C ASN A 60 -19.28 -3.17 -19.78
N PRO A 61 -20.38 -3.94 -19.93
CA PRO A 61 -21.02 -4.63 -18.81
C PRO A 61 -20.20 -5.77 -18.20
N GLU A 62 -19.28 -6.37 -18.96
CA GLU A 62 -18.45 -7.49 -18.50
C GLU A 62 -17.33 -7.02 -17.56
N PHE A 63 -16.83 -5.80 -17.74
CA PHE A 63 -15.71 -5.24 -16.98
C PHE A 63 -16.16 -4.05 -16.12
N LYS A 64 -16.71 -4.36 -14.94
CA LYS A 64 -17.26 -3.34 -14.03
C LYS A 64 -16.17 -2.59 -13.27
N TYR A 65 -16.12 -1.29 -13.51
CA TYR A 65 -15.37 -0.34 -12.70
C TYR A 65 -16.07 -0.06 -11.36
N THR A 66 -15.27 0.19 -10.34
CA THR A 66 -15.70 0.56 -8.99
C THR A 66 -15.03 1.87 -8.57
N PHE A 67 -15.59 2.54 -7.56
CA PHE A 67 -14.95 3.72 -6.96
C PHE A 67 -13.55 3.42 -6.45
N TYR A 68 -13.30 2.19 -5.99
CA TYR A 68 -11.99 1.77 -5.52
C TYR A 68 -10.92 1.87 -6.62
N HIS A 69 -11.24 1.50 -7.87
CA HIS A 69 -10.32 1.67 -9.00
C HIS A 69 -9.95 3.14 -9.20
N VAL A 70 -10.94 4.03 -9.10
CA VAL A 70 -10.72 5.47 -9.29
C VAL A 70 -9.93 6.08 -8.15
N PHE A 71 -10.19 5.69 -6.90
CA PHE A 71 -9.40 6.16 -5.76
C PHE A 71 -7.95 5.70 -5.82
N CYS A 72 -7.71 4.43 -6.17
CA CYS A 72 -6.34 3.95 -6.41
C CYS A 72 -5.65 4.74 -7.52
N ALA A 73 -6.35 5.01 -8.62
CA ALA A 73 -5.81 5.76 -9.74
C ALA A 73 -5.48 7.21 -9.36
N ALA A 74 -6.39 7.87 -8.62
CA ALA A 74 -6.19 9.22 -8.13
C ALA A 74 -5.01 9.29 -7.15
N LEU A 75 -4.87 8.32 -6.25
CA LEU A 75 -3.72 8.21 -5.35
C LEU A 75 -2.41 8.03 -6.13
N GLY A 76 -2.36 7.06 -7.06
CA GLY A 76 -1.19 6.81 -7.89
C GLY A 76 -0.74 8.06 -8.65
N ARG A 77 -1.68 8.74 -9.32
CA ARG A 77 -1.43 9.98 -10.05
C ARG A 77 -0.97 11.11 -9.13
N THR A 78 -1.64 11.32 -8.00
CA THR A 78 -1.29 12.37 -7.03
C THR A 78 0.15 12.20 -6.53
N ILE A 79 0.56 10.96 -6.24
CA ILE A 79 1.92 10.67 -5.78
C ILE A 79 2.96 10.89 -6.89
N ALA A 80 2.62 10.57 -8.14
CA ALA A 80 3.49 10.85 -9.27
C ALA A 80 3.69 12.35 -9.48
N GLU A 81 2.62 13.13 -9.34
CA GLU A 81 2.66 14.60 -9.43
C GLU A 81 3.31 15.25 -8.20
N ARG A 82 3.29 14.57 -7.04
CA ARG A 82 3.88 15.02 -5.77
C ARG A 82 4.88 13.99 -5.20
N PRO A 83 6.09 13.86 -5.78
CA PRO A 83 7.02 12.77 -5.48
C PRO A 83 7.44 12.63 -4.01
N ARG A 84 7.41 13.71 -3.23
CA ARG A 84 7.70 13.69 -1.78
C ARG A 84 6.70 12.84 -0.99
N MET A 85 5.48 12.63 -1.52
CA MET A 85 4.51 11.69 -0.94
C MET A 85 4.95 10.23 -1.10
N ASN A 86 5.93 9.96 -1.96
CA ASN A 86 6.54 8.64 -2.10
C ASN A 86 7.77 8.45 -1.20
N TYR A 87 7.94 9.32 -0.20
CA TYR A 87 9.02 9.21 0.78
C TYR A 87 8.56 8.46 2.01
N PHE A 88 9.47 7.71 2.61
CA PHE A 88 9.33 7.20 3.96
C PHE A 88 10.57 7.49 4.79
N ILE A 89 10.37 7.55 6.09
CA ILE A 89 11.43 7.82 7.05
C ILE A 89 11.74 6.53 7.79
N ARG A 90 13.03 6.23 7.92
CA ARG A 90 13.50 5.13 8.76
C ARG A 90 14.83 5.47 9.39
N ASP A 91 14.95 5.24 10.69
CA ASP A 91 16.17 5.46 11.46
C ASP A 91 16.72 6.89 11.24
N GLY A 92 15.82 7.90 11.23
CA GLY A 92 16.15 9.31 11.01
C GLY A 92 16.57 9.67 9.57
N LYS A 93 16.37 8.77 8.60
CA LYS A 93 16.76 8.98 7.19
C LYS A 93 15.56 8.92 6.27
N PHE A 94 15.59 9.78 5.26
CA PHE A 94 14.58 9.81 4.20
C PHE A 94 14.94 8.85 3.07
N TYR A 95 13.93 8.13 2.61
CA TYR A 95 14.03 7.20 1.51
C TYR A 95 12.90 7.46 0.52
N GLN A 96 13.20 7.50 -0.77
CA GLN A 96 12.21 7.60 -1.84
C GLN A 96 12.01 6.23 -2.47
N ARG A 97 10.76 5.74 -2.54
CA ARG A 97 10.48 4.48 -3.26
C ARG A 97 10.81 4.65 -4.75
N LYS A 98 11.31 3.56 -5.34
CA LYS A 98 11.66 3.53 -6.78
C LYS A 98 10.44 3.46 -7.68
N ILE A 99 9.36 2.88 -7.19
CA ILE A 99 8.09 2.71 -7.90
C ILE A 99 6.95 3.28 -7.06
N ILE A 100 5.81 3.54 -7.69
CA ILE A 100 4.57 3.86 -6.99
C ILE A 100 3.76 2.57 -6.91
N SER A 101 3.56 2.07 -5.69
CA SER A 101 2.79 0.86 -5.47
C SER A 101 1.78 1.00 -4.35
N LEU A 102 0.57 0.54 -4.61
CA LEU A 102 -0.55 0.56 -3.68
C LEU A 102 -0.81 -0.88 -3.24
N THR A 103 -1.15 -1.09 -1.99
CA THR A 103 -1.58 -2.41 -1.51
C THR A 103 -2.86 -2.34 -0.71
N SER A 104 -3.65 -3.40 -0.75
CA SER A 104 -4.85 -3.55 0.06
C SER A 104 -5.07 -5.01 0.39
N THR A 105 -5.68 -5.25 1.54
CA THR A 105 -6.26 -6.54 1.88
C THR A 105 -7.51 -6.78 1.05
N ALA A 106 -7.69 -8.01 0.56
CA ALA A 106 -8.88 -8.45 -0.14
C ALA A 106 -9.33 -9.81 0.40
N LYS A 107 -10.63 -9.95 0.64
CA LYS A 107 -11.22 -11.24 1.01
C LYS A 107 -11.45 -12.09 -0.23
N LYS A 108 -11.13 -13.39 -0.17
CA LYS A 108 -11.45 -14.33 -1.26
C LYS A 108 -12.96 -14.42 -1.48
N VAL A 109 -13.72 -14.50 -0.39
CA VAL A 109 -15.19 -14.52 -0.35
C VAL A 109 -15.68 -13.50 0.66
N LYS A 110 -16.81 -12.85 0.39
CA LYS A 110 -17.41 -11.87 1.30
C LYS A 110 -18.18 -12.58 2.44
N ALA A 111 -17.44 -13.24 3.32
CA ALA A 111 -17.95 -13.92 4.51
C ALA A 111 -17.02 -13.66 5.71
N ASP A 112 -17.56 -13.87 6.91
CA ASP A 112 -16.76 -13.83 8.14
C ASP A 112 -15.88 -15.08 8.20
N GLY A 113 -14.63 -14.91 8.67
CA GLY A 113 -13.63 -15.98 8.68
C GLY A 113 -13.08 -16.37 7.30
N ALA A 114 -13.49 -15.70 6.22
CA ALA A 114 -12.93 -15.95 4.89
C ALA A 114 -11.43 -15.60 4.85
N GLU A 115 -10.68 -16.39 4.08
CA GLU A 115 -9.26 -16.12 3.84
C GLU A 115 -9.08 -14.73 3.20
N GLU A 116 -8.09 -14.01 3.72
CA GLU A 116 -7.66 -12.72 3.25
C GLU A 116 -6.32 -12.86 2.52
N GLY A 117 -6.19 -12.13 1.42
CA GLY A 117 -4.93 -12.00 0.69
C GLY A 117 -4.59 -10.54 0.45
N LEU A 118 -3.37 -10.31 0.00
CA LEU A 118 -2.89 -8.98 -0.35
C LEU A 118 -2.93 -8.79 -1.86
N ILE A 119 -3.41 -7.62 -2.27
CA ILE A 119 -3.32 -7.15 -3.65
C ILE A 119 -2.26 -6.06 -3.68
N ILE A 120 -1.37 -6.11 -4.67
CA ILE A 120 -0.34 -5.08 -4.91
C ILE A 120 -0.53 -4.52 -6.32
N MET A 121 -0.92 -3.25 -6.40
CA MET A 121 -1.11 -2.52 -7.65
C MET A 121 0.11 -1.64 -7.89
N LYS A 122 0.68 -1.69 -9.09
CA LYS A 122 1.78 -0.79 -9.50
C LYS A 122 1.19 0.27 -10.41
N TYR A 123 1.54 1.52 -10.14
CA TYR A 123 1.16 2.66 -10.98
C TYR A 123 2.37 3.08 -11.82
N ASP A 124 2.16 3.15 -13.13
CA ASP A 124 3.15 3.64 -14.07
C ASP A 124 2.64 4.92 -14.73
N LYS A 125 3.35 6.02 -14.48
CA LYS A 125 3.01 7.34 -15.03
C LYS A 125 3.34 7.44 -16.53
N ASP A 126 4.21 6.58 -17.03
CA ASP A 126 4.71 6.59 -18.41
C ASP A 126 4.00 5.55 -19.30
N SER A 127 3.00 4.85 -18.76
CA SER A 127 2.18 3.89 -19.49
C SER A 127 1.15 4.60 -20.40
N ASP A 128 0.88 3.98 -21.55
CA ASP A 128 -0.19 4.41 -22.46
C ASP A 128 -1.60 4.10 -21.93
N GLU A 129 -1.73 3.21 -20.94
CA GLU A 129 -3.01 2.91 -20.28
C GLU A 129 -3.43 4.05 -19.35
N SER A 130 -4.73 4.38 -19.34
CA SER A 130 -5.23 5.37 -18.40
C SER A 130 -5.02 4.90 -16.93
N PRO A 131 -4.82 5.81 -15.97
CA PRO A 131 -4.62 5.45 -14.57
C PRO A 131 -5.69 4.50 -13.99
N VAL A 132 -6.95 4.69 -14.39
CA VAL A 132 -8.08 3.87 -13.93
C VAL A 132 -8.04 2.47 -14.53
N GLU A 133 -7.64 2.34 -15.81
CA GLU A 133 -7.46 1.05 -16.49
C GLU A 133 -6.30 0.26 -15.88
N GLN A 134 -5.16 0.91 -15.60
CA GLN A 134 -4.02 0.25 -14.93
C GLN A 134 -4.45 -0.38 -13.59
N MET A 135 -5.20 0.37 -12.76
CA MET A 135 -5.66 -0.12 -11.46
C MET A 135 -6.71 -1.21 -11.62
N HIS A 136 -7.69 -1.03 -12.50
CA HIS A 136 -8.71 -2.02 -12.80
C HIS A 136 -8.08 -3.34 -13.25
N ASN A 137 -7.22 -3.30 -14.27
CA ASN A 137 -6.59 -4.48 -14.85
C ASN A 137 -5.74 -5.23 -13.81
N SER A 138 -4.98 -4.47 -13.00
CA SER A 138 -4.16 -5.03 -11.92
C SER A 138 -5.00 -5.72 -10.84
N ILE A 139 -6.09 -5.08 -10.40
CA ILE A 139 -6.99 -5.63 -9.37
C ILE A 139 -7.74 -6.84 -9.90
N CYS A 140 -8.35 -6.74 -11.08
CA CYS A 140 -9.13 -7.82 -11.68
C CYS A 140 -8.27 -9.08 -11.89
N LYS A 141 -7.05 -8.93 -12.40
CA LYS A 141 -6.10 -10.03 -12.53
C LYS A 141 -5.81 -10.71 -11.19
N GLN A 142 -5.46 -9.94 -10.16
CA GLN A 142 -5.12 -10.48 -8.84
C GLN A 142 -6.31 -11.11 -8.12
N VAL A 143 -7.48 -10.49 -8.15
CA VAL A 143 -8.71 -11.04 -7.56
C VAL A 143 -9.12 -12.33 -8.28
N TYR A 144 -8.99 -12.37 -9.60
CA TYR A 144 -9.27 -13.59 -10.38
C TYR A 144 -8.31 -14.71 -10.00
N HIS A 145 -7.01 -14.44 -9.90
CA HIS A 145 -6.04 -15.43 -9.39
C HIS A 145 -6.40 -15.88 -7.97
N MET A 146 -6.64 -14.95 -7.03
CA MET A 146 -7.02 -15.29 -5.65
C MET A 146 -8.28 -16.16 -5.53
N ARG A 147 -9.23 -16.02 -6.46
CA ARG A 147 -10.50 -16.78 -6.46
C ARG A 147 -10.42 -18.11 -7.20
N LYS A 148 -9.64 -18.18 -8.28
CA LYS A 148 -9.45 -19.43 -9.03
C LYS A 148 -8.49 -20.38 -8.33
N ASP A 149 -7.53 -19.83 -7.61
CA ASP A 149 -6.51 -20.61 -6.93
C ASP A 149 -6.97 -21.07 -5.54
N SER A 150 -8.08 -21.80 -5.51
CA SER A 150 -8.57 -22.54 -4.34
C SER A 150 -7.64 -23.69 -3.95
N GLN A 151 -6.64 -24.02 -4.80
CA GLN A 151 -5.74 -25.16 -4.64
C GLN A 151 -4.25 -24.84 -4.77
N SER A 152 -3.80 -23.66 -5.23
CA SER A 152 -2.39 -23.31 -5.03
C SER A 152 -2.13 -23.13 -3.55
N HIS A 153 -1.17 -23.89 -3.05
CA HIS A 153 -0.39 -23.51 -1.88
C HIS A 153 0.06 -22.06 -2.05
N ASP A 154 -0.62 -21.13 -1.39
CA ASP A 154 -0.15 -19.77 -1.22
C ASP A 154 1.11 -19.87 -0.35
N SER A 155 2.25 -20.02 -1.02
CA SER A 155 3.54 -20.31 -0.40
C SER A 155 3.84 -19.33 0.73
N THR A 156 3.39 -18.08 0.60
CA THR A 156 3.48 -17.04 1.63
C THR A 156 2.66 -17.39 2.87
N THR A 157 1.40 -17.80 2.71
CA THR A 157 0.52 -18.21 3.82
C THR A 157 1.05 -19.46 4.52
N ASP A 158 1.60 -20.42 3.79
CA ASP A 158 2.21 -21.62 4.39
C ASP A 158 3.54 -21.31 5.11
N ILE A 159 4.34 -20.40 4.57
CA ILE A 159 5.55 -19.89 5.25
C ILE A 159 5.15 -19.15 6.53
N MET A 160 4.11 -18.31 6.50
CA MET A 160 3.62 -17.60 7.67
C MET A 160 3.10 -18.56 8.73
N LYS A 161 2.34 -19.60 8.35
CA LYS A 161 1.89 -20.66 9.26
C LYS A 161 3.07 -21.36 9.93
N LYS A 162 4.10 -21.73 9.16
CA LYS A 162 5.33 -22.34 9.69
C LYS A 162 6.09 -21.40 10.61
N LEU A 163 6.17 -20.11 10.27
CA LEU A 163 6.87 -19.10 11.06
C LEU A 163 6.18 -18.88 12.41
N VAL A 164 4.85 -18.78 12.42
CA VAL A 164 4.05 -18.57 13.64
C VAL A 164 4.01 -19.83 14.52
N ALA A 165 4.14 -21.02 13.93
CA ALA A 165 4.24 -22.28 14.67
C ALA A 165 5.58 -22.46 15.42
N LEU A 166 6.58 -21.59 15.21
CA LEU A 166 7.85 -21.66 15.93
C LEU A 166 7.65 -21.35 17.44
N PRO A 167 8.44 -21.98 18.33
CA PRO A 167 8.47 -21.62 19.74
C PRO A 167 8.73 -20.12 19.93
N GLY A 168 8.03 -19.49 20.89
CA GLY A 168 8.03 -18.04 21.08
C GLY A 168 9.41 -17.35 21.06
N PRO A 169 10.46 -17.87 21.73
CA PRO A 169 11.80 -17.29 21.67
C PRO A 169 12.41 -17.32 20.26
N ILE A 170 12.23 -18.43 19.54
CA ILE A 170 12.74 -18.61 18.18
C ILE A 170 11.99 -17.68 17.22
N TYR A 171 10.65 -17.62 17.31
CA TYR A 171 9.84 -16.69 16.55
C TYR A 171 10.32 -15.24 16.73
N LYS A 172 10.49 -14.79 17.98
CA LYS A 172 10.97 -13.43 18.29
C LYS A 172 12.36 -13.17 17.69
N LEU A 173 13.27 -14.14 17.75
CA LEU A 173 14.59 -14.03 17.16
C LEU A 173 14.52 -13.91 15.63
N VAL A 174 13.73 -14.75 14.96
CA VAL A 174 13.57 -14.73 13.50
C VAL A 174 12.96 -13.41 13.05
N VAL A 175 11.89 -12.94 13.68
CA VAL A 175 11.29 -11.63 13.37
C VAL A 175 12.31 -10.51 13.58
N LYS A 176 13.08 -10.52 14.68
CA LYS A 176 14.12 -9.52 14.93
C LYS A 176 15.22 -9.55 13.85
N MET A 177 15.59 -10.72 13.34
CA MET A 177 16.55 -10.85 12.25
C MET A 177 16.01 -10.29 10.93
N ILE A 178 14.79 -10.67 10.54
CA ILE A 178 14.09 -10.11 9.37
C ILE A 178 14.03 -8.59 9.49
N VAL A 179 13.66 -8.08 10.66
CA VAL A 179 13.56 -6.65 10.91
C VAL A 179 14.88 -5.93 10.73
N ARG A 180 15.95 -6.55 11.25
CA ARG A 180 17.31 -6.00 11.16
C ARG A 180 17.88 -6.08 9.75
N MET A 181 17.53 -7.11 8.96
CA MET A 181 17.93 -7.23 7.55
C MET A 181 17.33 -6.11 6.72
N ASP A 182 16.03 -5.88 6.86
CA ASP A 182 15.32 -4.80 6.16
C ASP A 182 15.80 -3.40 6.59
N ARG A 183 16.11 -3.19 7.89
CA ARG A 183 16.76 -1.94 8.35
C ARG A 183 18.10 -1.69 7.64
N LYS A 184 18.87 -2.75 7.39
CA LYS A 184 20.17 -2.65 6.70
C LYS A 184 20.05 -2.60 5.17
N GLY A 185 18.84 -2.73 4.61
CA GLY A 185 18.63 -2.82 3.16
C GLY A 185 19.03 -4.16 2.54
N ASN A 186 19.15 -5.21 3.38
CA ASN A 186 19.60 -6.56 2.99
C ASN A 186 18.45 -7.58 2.98
N LEU A 187 17.20 -7.14 3.06
CA LEU A 187 16.06 -8.06 2.94
C LEU A 187 16.04 -8.62 1.51
N PRO A 188 15.87 -9.95 1.33
CA PRO A 188 15.74 -10.55 0.01
C PRO A 188 14.66 -9.89 -0.83
N LYS A 189 14.94 -9.70 -2.12
CA LYS A 189 14.00 -9.07 -3.07
C LYS A 189 12.62 -9.71 -3.01
N ASP A 190 12.55 -11.03 -3.04
CA ASP A 190 11.27 -11.76 -3.08
C ASP A 190 10.41 -11.48 -1.84
N LEU A 191 11.04 -11.24 -0.68
CA LEU A 191 10.32 -10.82 0.53
C LEU A 191 9.92 -9.34 0.48
N VAL A 192 10.75 -8.47 -0.10
CA VAL A 192 10.41 -7.04 -0.27
C VAL A 192 9.22 -6.87 -1.21
N ASP A 193 9.21 -7.61 -2.32
CA ASP A 193 8.21 -7.49 -3.38
C ASP A 193 6.81 -7.93 -2.92
N VAL A 194 6.71 -8.88 -1.99
CA VAL A 194 5.44 -9.34 -1.40
C VAL A 194 5.10 -8.68 -0.06
N ASN A 195 6.01 -7.88 0.51
CA ASN A 195 5.77 -7.21 1.79
C ASN A 195 4.78 -6.04 1.58
N PRO A 196 3.59 -6.07 2.19
CA PRO A 196 2.65 -4.95 2.07
C PRO A 196 3.22 -3.66 2.66
N TYR A 197 4.16 -3.78 3.60
CA TYR A 197 4.75 -2.63 4.24
C TYR A 197 5.90 -2.00 3.45
N SER A 198 6.35 -2.65 2.36
CA SER A 198 7.36 -2.10 1.44
C SER A 198 6.75 -1.33 0.27
N GLN A 199 5.42 -1.15 0.26
CA GLN A 199 4.70 -0.47 -0.81
C GLN A 199 4.60 1.04 -0.53
N THR A 200 4.29 1.86 -1.54
CA THR A 200 4.10 3.30 -1.34
C THR A 200 2.93 3.60 -0.40
N CYS A 201 1.77 2.98 -0.64
CA CYS A 201 0.57 3.23 0.14
C CYS A 201 -0.11 1.91 0.52
N PHE A 202 -0.50 1.79 1.78
CA PHE A 202 -1.41 0.74 2.22
C PHE A 202 -2.81 1.33 2.32
N ILE A 203 -3.78 0.71 1.65
CA ILE A 203 -5.16 1.14 1.55
C ILE A 203 -6.06 0.14 2.26
N SER A 204 -6.90 0.64 3.16
CA SER A 204 -7.97 -0.13 3.79
C SER A 204 -9.33 0.32 3.24
N ASN A 205 -9.99 -0.55 2.45
CA ASN A 205 -11.31 -0.27 1.89
C ASN A 205 -12.44 -0.77 2.82
N LEU A 206 -12.66 -0.01 3.88
CA LEU A 206 -13.71 -0.27 4.87
C LEU A 206 -15.12 -0.02 4.32
N GLY A 207 -15.26 0.82 3.29
CA GLY A 207 -16.53 1.05 2.61
C GLY A 207 -17.15 -0.21 1.99
N SER A 208 -16.32 -1.18 1.57
CA SER A 208 -16.79 -2.46 1.02
C SER A 208 -17.61 -3.31 2.01
N ILE A 209 -17.40 -3.08 3.31
CA ILE A 209 -18.10 -3.72 4.44
C ILE A 209 -18.95 -2.71 5.23
N LYS A 210 -19.27 -1.56 4.62
CA LYS A 210 -20.13 -0.50 5.20
C LYS A 210 -19.59 0.12 6.50
N MET A 211 -18.27 0.13 6.68
CA MET A 211 -17.62 0.76 7.84
C MET A 211 -17.10 2.15 7.50
N ASP A 212 -17.08 3.03 8.51
CA ASP A 212 -16.53 4.38 8.39
C ASP A 212 -15.00 4.38 8.39
N ALA A 213 -14.40 5.41 7.77
CA ALA A 213 -12.97 5.66 7.86
C ALA A 213 -12.63 6.17 9.27
N ASN A 214 -12.32 5.23 10.15
CA ASN A 214 -11.86 5.46 11.51
C ASN A 214 -10.34 5.34 11.59
N TYR A 215 -9.76 5.82 12.70
CA TYR A 215 -8.33 5.76 12.96
C TYR A 215 -7.76 4.34 12.76
N HIS A 216 -6.62 4.26 12.06
CA HIS A 216 -5.86 3.01 11.88
C HIS A 216 -4.40 3.28 12.22
N HIS A 217 -3.87 2.48 13.13
CA HIS A 217 -2.47 2.55 13.55
C HIS A 217 -1.54 2.35 12.35
N LEU A 218 -0.37 2.98 12.39
CA LEU A 218 0.73 2.70 11.47
C LEU A 218 1.54 1.50 11.95
N ALA A 219 2.31 0.91 11.04
CA ALA A 219 3.27 -0.14 11.35
C ALA A 219 4.65 0.24 10.81
N ASN A 220 5.69 -0.21 11.51
CA ASN A 220 7.06 0.10 11.16
C ASN A 220 7.65 -0.80 10.05
N PHE A 221 7.15 -2.04 9.83
CA PHE A 221 8.01 -3.05 9.19
C PHE A 221 8.06 -3.08 7.66
N GLY A 222 8.78 -2.11 7.11
CA GLY A 222 8.96 -1.88 5.67
C GLY A 222 8.66 -0.42 5.34
N SER A 223 7.85 0.21 6.20
CA SER A 223 7.47 1.61 6.36
C SER A 223 7.03 2.30 5.07
N ASN A 224 5.83 1.97 4.60
CA ASN A 224 5.13 2.66 3.51
C ASN A 224 5.23 4.17 3.64
N SER A 225 5.01 4.90 2.57
CA SER A 225 5.03 6.36 2.60
C SER A 225 3.85 6.90 3.43
N PHE A 226 2.62 6.46 3.15
CA PHE A 226 1.42 6.80 3.93
C PHE A 226 0.36 5.69 3.92
N PHE A 227 -0.60 5.77 4.84
CA PHE A 227 -1.71 4.82 4.99
C PHE A 227 -3.02 5.54 4.65
N ALA A 228 -3.89 4.91 3.87
CA ALA A 228 -5.16 5.49 3.43
C ALA A 228 -6.33 4.58 3.82
N ILE A 229 -7.44 5.20 4.20
CA ILE A 229 -8.66 4.49 4.59
C ILE A 229 -9.81 5.06 3.78
N ILE A 230 -10.54 4.18 3.11
CA ILE A 230 -11.72 4.54 2.34
C ILE A 230 -12.93 4.03 3.12
N GLY A 231 -13.71 4.98 3.64
CA GLY A 231 -14.93 4.70 4.39
C GLY A 231 -16.12 4.39 3.50
N LYS A 232 -17.27 4.11 4.13
CA LYS A 232 -18.54 3.94 3.43
C LYS A 232 -18.95 5.23 2.72
N LYS A 233 -19.65 5.07 1.59
CA LYS A 233 -20.37 6.17 0.94
C LYS A 233 -21.64 6.45 1.73
N GLU A 234 -21.91 7.72 2.03
CA GLU A 234 -23.12 8.16 2.72
C GLU A 234 -23.64 9.46 2.14
N LEU A 235 -24.97 9.66 2.19
CA LEU A 235 -25.59 10.93 1.81
C LEU A 235 -25.32 11.94 2.92
N LYS A 236 -24.72 13.07 2.57
CA LYS A 236 -24.48 14.20 3.48
C LYS A 236 -25.21 15.45 2.98
N PRO A 237 -25.69 16.33 3.87
CA PRO A 237 -26.14 17.64 3.46
C PRO A 237 -24.99 18.43 2.85
N CYS A 238 -25.20 19.06 1.70
CA CYS A 238 -24.29 20.03 1.12
C CYS A 238 -24.70 21.43 1.58
N PHE A 239 -23.79 22.16 2.21
CA PHE A 239 -24.00 23.52 2.71
C PHE A 239 -23.14 24.52 1.93
#